data_AF-A0A1Y3NLZ6-F1
#
_entry.id   AF-A0A1Y3NLZ6-F1
#
_cell.length_a   1.000
_cell.length_b   1.000
_cell.length_c   1.000
_cell.angle_alpha   90.00
_cell.angle_beta   90.00
_cell.angle_gamma   90.00
#
_symmetry.space_group_name_H-M   'P 1'
#
loop_
_entity.id
_entity.type
_entity.pdbx_description
1 polymer ?
#
loop_
_entity_poly.entity_id
_entity_poly.type
_entity_poly.pdbx_seq_one_letter_code
_entity_poly.pdbx_strand_id
1 'polypeptide(L)'
;MEFKKIFNTHQSFLDDLKENGILSPGPDPINAKDRKILQVYEEIYSKADEIFSKYFNEDSELQLNIPAKLYKEVNTKLYYYSIYYGRYLVNAVEGQPVDFNELNCENIYDAVHDEAIDSLFLNVYSSFTKDKKKLVAEENNNINNIMRRMSIRPAATSPRSNSQSSSSSRPTSMKIGPRSSLLVPKLDPIPSEQV
;
A
#
# COMPACT_ATOMS: atom_id res chain seq x y z
N MET A 1 7.47 -1.49 -12.25
CA MET A 1 8.16 -1.21 -10.98
C MET A 1 9.63 -0.92 -11.25
N GLU A 2 10.23 0.08 -10.58
CA GLU A 2 11.66 0.42 -10.77
C GLU A 2 12.60 -0.74 -10.44
N PHE A 3 12.28 -1.53 -9.42
CA PHE A 3 13.05 -2.72 -9.06
C PHE A 3 13.15 -3.73 -10.20
N LYS A 4 12.01 -4.13 -10.80
CA LYS A 4 11.98 -5.03 -11.96
C LYS A 4 12.65 -4.46 -13.21
N LYS A 5 12.83 -3.13 -13.33
CA LYS A 5 13.56 -2.55 -14.46
C LYS A 5 15.04 -2.93 -14.45
N ILE A 6 15.64 -3.15 -13.28
CA ILE A 6 17.05 -3.56 -13.15
C ILE A 6 17.23 -4.95 -13.78
N PHE A 7 16.35 -5.89 -13.42
CA PHE A 7 16.32 -7.23 -14.01
C PHE A 7 16.10 -7.19 -15.52
N ASN A 8 15.13 -6.40 -16.00
CA ASN A 8 14.89 -6.24 -17.44
C ASN A 8 16.09 -5.65 -18.19
N THR A 9 16.84 -4.73 -17.57
CA THR A 9 18.03 -4.10 -18.17
C THR A 9 19.15 -5.11 -18.34
N HIS A 10 19.31 -6.02 -17.38
CA HIS A 10 20.34 -7.06 -17.37
C HIS A 10 19.81 -8.43 -17.81
N GLN A 11 18.62 -8.51 -18.40
CA GLN A 11 17.90 -9.76 -18.64
C GLN A 11 18.73 -10.79 -19.41
N SER A 12 19.30 -10.38 -20.56
CA SER A 12 20.15 -11.23 -21.38
C SER A 12 21.34 -11.81 -20.60
N PHE A 13 21.97 -10.99 -19.76
CA PHE A 13 23.10 -11.42 -18.95
C PHE A 13 22.67 -12.37 -17.84
N LEU A 14 21.55 -12.11 -17.17
CA LEU A 14 21.01 -12.98 -16.12
C LEU A 14 20.54 -14.32 -16.68
N ASP A 15 19.92 -14.33 -17.86
CA ASP A 15 19.51 -15.56 -18.56
C ASP A 15 20.74 -16.40 -18.95
N ASP A 16 21.79 -15.77 -19.49
CA ASP A 16 23.06 -16.45 -19.79
C ASP A 16 23.68 -17.08 -18.53
N LEU A 17 23.61 -16.41 -17.37
CA LEU A 17 24.11 -16.95 -16.10
C LEU A 17 23.26 -18.11 -15.58
N LYS A 18 21.94 -18.05 -15.78
CA LYS A 18 21.01 -19.10 -15.40
C LYS A 18 21.21 -20.37 -16.23
N GLU A 19 21.48 -20.23 -17.52
CA GLU A 19 21.70 -21.37 -18.43
C GLU A 19 23.10 -21.98 -18.29
N ASN A 20 24.13 -21.14 -18.13
CA ASN A 20 25.52 -21.59 -18.12
C ASN A 20 26.09 -21.84 -16.72
N GLY A 21 25.32 -21.53 -15.68
CA GLY A 21 25.75 -21.58 -14.28
C GLY A 21 26.63 -20.41 -13.87
N ILE A 22 26.68 -20.17 -12.57
CA ILE A 22 27.50 -19.15 -11.93
C ILE A 22 28.59 -19.82 -11.12
N LEU A 23 29.83 -19.38 -11.35
CA LEU A 23 30.94 -19.63 -10.44
C LEU A 23 31.21 -18.36 -9.65
N SER A 24 31.58 -18.52 -8.39
CA SER A 24 31.85 -17.41 -7.51
C SER A 24 33.05 -16.60 -8.03
N PRO A 25 32.91 -15.27 -8.15
CA PRO A 25 33.93 -14.39 -8.70
C PRO A 25 35.13 -14.18 -7.77
N GLY A 26 35.00 -14.55 -6.49
CA GLY A 26 35.98 -14.24 -5.45
C GLY A 26 35.96 -12.76 -5.02
N PRO A 27 36.74 -12.37 -3.99
CA PRO A 27 36.77 -11.00 -3.49
C PRO A 27 37.44 -10.02 -4.48
N ASP A 28 38.37 -10.50 -5.30
CA ASP A 28 39.15 -9.71 -6.25
C ASP A 28 39.03 -10.28 -7.68
N PRO A 29 37.90 -10.06 -8.37
CA PRO A 29 37.62 -10.63 -9.69
C PRO A 29 38.59 -10.12 -10.78
N ILE A 30 39.34 -11.04 -11.37
CA ILE A 30 40.31 -10.75 -12.45
C ILE A 30 39.58 -10.60 -13.79
N ASN A 31 38.55 -11.41 -14.04
CA ASN A 31 37.85 -11.46 -15.32
C ASN A 31 36.78 -10.37 -15.45
N ALA A 32 36.56 -9.91 -16.68
CA ALA A 32 35.52 -8.92 -16.96
C ALA A 32 34.10 -9.46 -16.69
N LYS A 33 33.87 -10.76 -16.90
CA LYS A 33 32.59 -11.43 -16.59
C LYS A 33 32.33 -11.38 -15.07
N ASP A 34 33.32 -11.75 -14.28
CA ASP A 34 33.23 -11.84 -12.82
C ASP A 34 33.02 -10.46 -12.18
N ARG A 35 33.70 -9.43 -12.69
CA ARG A 35 33.43 -8.03 -12.33
C ARG A 35 31.99 -7.62 -12.63
N LYS A 36 31.46 -8.03 -13.79
CA LYS A 36 30.08 -7.71 -14.19
C LYS A 36 29.05 -8.44 -13.30
N ILE A 37 29.32 -9.68 -12.89
CA ILE A 37 28.46 -10.40 -11.92
C ILE A 37 28.35 -9.59 -10.63
N LEU A 38 29.48 -9.22 -10.03
CA LEU A 38 29.48 -8.45 -8.78
C LEU A 38 28.76 -7.12 -8.95
N GLN A 39 29.05 -6.37 -10.03
CA GLN A 39 28.40 -5.08 -10.29
C GLN A 39 26.87 -5.19 -10.41
N VAL A 40 26.37 -6.17 -11.17
CA VAL A 40 24.93 -6.35 -11.39
C VAL A 40 24.23 -6.74 -10.08
N TYR A 41 24.80 -7.67 -9.33
CA TYR A 41 24.19 -8.08 -8.07
C TYR A 41 24.32 -6.98 -7.00
N GLU A 42 25.42 -6.24 -6.93
CA GLU A 42 25.53 -5.08 -6.04
C GLU A 42 24.42 -4.05 -6.33
N GLU A 43 24.13 -3.76 -7.60
CA GLU A 43 23.03 -2.88 -8.00
C GLU A 43 21.66 -3.43 -7.55
N ILE A 44 21.40 -4.71 -7.79
CA ILE A 44 20.13 -5.37 -7.42
C ILE A 44 19.93 -5.33 -5.89
N TYR A 45 20.93 -5.75 -5.14
CA TYR A 45 20.85 -5.86 -3.68
C TYR A 45 20.80 -4.48 -3.01
N SER A 46 21.57 -3.51 -3.50
CA SER A 46 21.49 -2.12 -3.04
C SER A 46 20.08 -1.55 -3.24
N LYS A 47 19.46 -1.81 -4.41
CA LYS A 47 18.09 -1.35 -4.66
C LYS A 47 17.06 -2.06 -3.78
N ALA A 48 17.23 -3.34 -3.52
CA ALA A 48 16.37 -4.08 -2.60
C ALA A 48 16.43 -3.45 -1.19
N ASP A 49 17.63 -3.23 -0.67
CA ASP A 49 17.83 -2.61 0.65
C ASP A 49 17.27 -1.19 0.72
N GLU A 50 17.39 -0.39 -0.35
CA GLU A 50 16.79 0.94 -0.45
C GLU A 50 15.26 0.88 -0.34
N ILE A 51 14.62 -0.03 -1.08
CA ILE A 51 13.15 -0.21 -1.05
C ILE A 51 12.71 -0.65 0.35
N PHE A 52 13.42 -1.62 0.94
CA PHE A 52 13.12 -2.09 2.29
C PHE A 52 13.23 -0.95 3.31
N SER A 53 14.35 -0.23 3.31
CA SER A 53 14.59 0.89 4.22
C SER A 53 13.55 2.00 4.07
N LYS A 54 13.12 2.28 2.84
CA LYS A 54 12.18 3.36 2.55
C LYS A 54 10.73 3.02 2.90
N TYR A 55 10.29 1.78 2.69
CA TYR A 55 8.86 1.45 2.76
C TYR A 55 8.49 0.47 3.88
N PHE A 56 9.46 -0.20 4.49
CA PHE A 56 9.22 -1.22 5.53
C PHE A 56 9.78 -0.81 6.89
N ASN A 57 10.76 0.10 6.94
CA ASN A 57 11.31 0.56 8.21
C ASN A 57 10.25 1.27 9.06
N GLU A 58 10.21 0.97 10.36
CA GLU A 58 9.23 1.52 11.31
C GLU A 58 9.40 3.03 11.51
N ASP A 59 10.63 3.52 11.37
CA ASP A 59 10.95 4.94 11.48
C ASP A 59 10.76 5.70 10.16
N SER A 60 10.32 5.04 9.07
CA SER A 60 10.15 5.69 7.78
C SER A 60 8.84 6.47 7.68
N GLU A 61 8.92 7.71 7.21
CA GLU A 61 7.73 8.54 6.88
C GLU A 61 6.85 7.90 5.80
N LEU A 62 7.44 7.04 4.95
CA LEU A 62 6.76 6.38 3.84
C LEU A 62 6.45 4.91 4.14
N GLN A 63 6.43 4.52 5.41
CA GLN A 63 6.11 3.16 5.81
C GLN A 63 4.75 2.72 5.21
N LEU A 64 4.76 1.59 4.51
CA LEU A 64 3.56 1.02 3.94
C LEU A 64 2.72 0.37 5.04
N ASN A 65 1.42 0.65 5.03
CA ASN A 65 0.44 -0.04 5.87
C ASN A 65 0.11 -1.40 5.26
N ILE A 66 0.94 -2.41 5.54
CA ILE A 66 0.79 -3.77 5.02
C ILE A 66 0.60 -4.80 6.16
N PRO A 67 -0.06 -5.94 5.90
CA PRO A 67 -0.18 -7.00 6.88
C PRO A 67 1.16 -7.49 7.40
N ALA A 68 1.26 -7.70 8.73
CA ALA A 68 2.49 -8.17 9.38
C ALA A 68 3.03 -9.49 8.81
N LYS A 69 2.15 -10.33 8.23
CA LYS A 69 2.55 -11.57 7.54
C LYS A 69 3.43 -11.28 6.32
N LEU A 70 3.04 -10.31 5.48
CA LEU A 70 3.80 -9.94 4.29
C LEU A 70 5.12 -9.24 4.66
N TYR A 71 5.09 -8.38 5.68
CA TYR A 71 6.32 -7.79 6.22
C TYR A 71 7.34 -8.87 6.62
N LYS A 72 6.91 -9.86 7.40
CA LYS A 72 7.77 -10.96 7.85
C LYS A 72 8.32 -11.75 6.66
N GLU A 73 7.47 -12.04 5.67
CA GLU A 73 7.89 -12.77 4.48
C GLU A 73 8.98 -12.03 3.71
N VAL A 74 8.81 -10.73 3.46
CA VAL A 74 9.82 -9.90 2.78
C VAL A 74 11.09 -9.83 3.59
N ASN A 75 11.00 -9.55 4.90
CA ASN A 75 12.17 -9.44 5.78
C ASN A 75 12.99 -10.73 5.80
N THR A 76 12.30 -11.88 5.92
CA THR A 76 12.94 -13.20 5.90
C THR A 76 13.61 -13.48 4.55
N LYS A 77 12.91 -13.23 3.43
CA LYS A 77 13.50 -13.40 2.09
C LYS A 77 14.73 -12.52 1.89
N LEU A 78 14.64 -11.23 2.24
CA LEU A 78 15.73 -10.27 2.08
C LEU A 78 16.96 -10.71 2.87
N TYR A 79 16.76 -11.11 4.13
CA TYR A 79 17.82 -11.64 4.98
C TYR A 79 18.53 -12.83 4.35
N TYR A 80 17.79 -13.83 3.85
CA TYR A 80 18.38 -15.00 3.21
C TYR A 80 19.17 -14.62 1.95
N TYR A 81 18.58 -13.78 1.09
CA TYR A 81 19.25 -13.31 -0.12
C TYR A 81 20.54 -12.56 0.21
N SER A 82 20.54 -11.64 1.18
CA SER A 82 21.71 -10.83 1.53
C SER A 82 22.82 -11.69 2.15
N ILE A 83 22.47 -12.71 2.93
CA ILE A 83 23.44 -13.70 3.42
C ILE A 83 24.05 -14.49 2.27
N TYR A 84 23.22 -14.96 1.34
CA TYR A 84 23.69 -15.76 0.22
C TYR A 84 24.65 -14.95 -0.66
N TYR A 85 24.26 -13.72 -1.01
CA TYR A 85 25.10 -12.75 -1.71
C TYR A 85 26.44 -12.52 -1.00
N GLY A 86 26.40 -12.22 0.30
CA GLY A 86 27.59 -11.95 1.09
C GLY A 86 28.55 -13.14 1.18
N ARG A 87 28.04 -14.37 1.22
CA ARG A 87 28.85 -15.59 1.34
C ARG A 87 29.40 -16.08 0.00
N TYR A 88 28.61 -16.01 -1.06
CA TYR A 88 28.90 -16.70 -2.33
C TYR A 88 29.28 -15.78 -3.48
N LEU A 89 29.12 -14.45 -3.32
CA LEU A 89 29.72 -13.46 -4.23
C LEU A 89 30.81 -12.64 -3.55
N VAL A 90 30.51 -11.96 -2.45
CA VAL A 90 31.44 -10.96 -1.86
C VAL A 90 32.61 -11.61 -1.13
N ASN A 91 32.33 -12.53 -0.20
CA ASN A 91 33.36 -13.21 0.61
C ASN A 91 33.67 -14.62 0.11
N ALA A 92 33.40 -14.88 -1.17
CA ALA A 92 33.43 -16.22 -1.70
C ALA A 92 34.85 -16.71 -1.95
N VAL A 93 35.06 -18.02 -1.80
CA VAL A 93 36.22 -18.68 -2.40
C VAL A 93 35.98 -18.76 -3.90
N GLU A 94 36.91 -18.29 -4.73
CA GLU A 94 36.80 -18.27 -6.19
C GLU A 94 36.50 -19.66 -6.77
N GLY A 95 35.64 -19.72 -7.79
CA GLY A 95 35.35 -20.95 -8.53
C GLY A 95 34.38 -21.93 -7.86
N GLN A 96 33.77 -21.55 -6.73
CA GLN A 96 32.70 -22.32 -6.10
C GLN A 96 31.39 -22.17 -6.90
N PRO A 97 30.61 -23.25 -7.05
CA PRO A 97 29.32 -23.16 -7.71
C PRO A 97 28.35 -22.31 -6.87
N VAL A 98 27.63 -21.41 -7.54
CA VAL A 98 26.62 -20.54 -6.94
C VAL A 98 25.25 -20.94 -7.48
N ASP A 99 24.28 -21.11 -6.59
CA ASP A 99 22.88 -21.37 -6.95
C ASP A 99 22.22 -20.06 -7.38
N PHE A 100 21.81 -20.00 -8.64
CA PHE A 100 21.10 -18.85 -9.21
C PHE A 100 19.79 -18.56 -8.47
N ASN A 101 19.07 -19.58 -8.00
CA ASN A 101 17.77 -19.41 -7.36
C ASN A 101 17.90 -18.80 -5.95
N GLU A 102 18.97 -19.14 -5.24
CA GLU A 102 19.27 -18.56 -3.92
C GLU A 102 19.84 -17.14 -4.03
N LEU A 103 20.30 -16.74 -5.21
CA LEU A 103 20.82 -15.41 -5.51
C LEU A 103 19.77 -14.47 -6.13
N ASN A 104 18.76 -15.02 -6.82
CA ASN A 104 17.75 -14.22 -7.49
C ASN A 104 16.65 -13.75 -6.52
N CYS A 105 16.55 -12.43 -6.33
CA CYS A 105 15.57 -11.78 -5.47
C CYS A 105 14.49 -10.97 -6.24
N GLU A 106 14.35 -11.17 -7.56
CA GLU A 106 13.43 -10.41 -8.43
C GLU A 106 12.00 -10.28 -7.87
N ASN A 107 11.48 -11.37 -7.30
CA ASN A 107 10.08 -11.47 -6.87
C ASN A 107 9.88 -11.17 -5.38
N ILE A 108 10.88 -10.62 -4.70
CA ILE A 108 10.82 -10.40 -3.25
C ILE A 108 9.68 -9.48 -2.83
N TYR A 109 9.34 -8.48 -3.65
CA TYR A 109 8.31 -7.48 -3.34
C TYR A 109 6.96 -7.71 -4.01
N ASP A 110 6.79 -8.78 -4.81
CA ASP A 110 5.60 -8.95 -5.65
C ASP A 110 4.30 -9.00 -4.85
N ALA A 111 4.25 -9.82 -3.79
CA ALA A 111 3.07 -9.92 -2.94
C ALA A 111 2.73 -8.60 -2.21
N VAL A 112 3.76 -7.83 -1.83
CA VAL A 112 3.55 -6.52 -1.20
C VAL A 112 3.10 -5.48 -2.22
N HIS A 113 3.60 -5.56 -3.44
CA HIS A 113 3.16 -4.68 -4.51
C HIS A 113 1.66 -4.86 -4.79
N ASP A 114 1.22 -6.11 -4.93
CA ASP A 114 -0.18 -6.43 -5.19
C ASP A 114 -1.08 -5.92 -4.04
N GLU A 115 -0.70 -6.20 -2.79
CA GLU A 115 -1.44 -5.71 -1.61
C GLU A 115 -1.48 -4.18 -1.53
N ALA A 116 -0.38 -3.50 -1.86
CA ALA A 116 -0.32 -2.04 -1.86
C ALA A 116 -1.22 -1.43 -2.94
N ILE A 117 -1.31 -2.05 -4.12
CA ILE A 117 -2.21 -1.63 -5.19
C ILE A 117 -3.67 -1.84 -4.80
N ASP A 118 -4.00 -2.99 -4.21
CA ASP A 118 -5.36 -3.28 -3.74
C ASP A 118 -5.79 -2.30 -2.63
N SER A 119 -4.90 -2.05 -1.67
CA SER A 119 -5.11 -1.07 -0.60
C SER A 119 -5.30 0.35 -1.14
N LEU A 120 -4.49 0.75 -2.12
CA LEU A 120 -4.62 2.06 -2.79
C LEU A 120 -5.97 2.16 -3.51
N PHE A 121 -6.38 1.10 -4.21
CA PHE A 121 -7.62 1.06 -4.95
C PHE A 121 -8.84 1.20 -4.02
N LEU A 122 -8.89 0.38 -2.96
CA LEU A 122 -10.00 0.33 -2.02
C LEU A 122 -10.12 1.64 -1.22
N ASN A 123 -9.02 2.12 -0.66
CA ASN A 123 -9.07 3.21 0.32
C ASN A 123 -9.03 4.59 -0.32
N VAL A 124 -8.28 4.76 -1.41
CA VAL A 124 -8.05 6.08 -2.01
C VAL A 124 -8.84 6.22 -3.30
N TYR A 125 -8.62 5.33 -4.27
CA TYR A 125 -9.17 5.49 -5.61
C TYR A 125 -10.70 5.39 -5.65
N SER A 126 -11.27 4.44 -4.90
CA SER A 126 -12.73 4.23 -4.85
C SER A 126 -13.46 5.45 -4.25
N SER A 127 -12.88 6.09 -3.24
CA SER A 127 -13.39 7.29 -2.60
C SER A 127 -13.24 8.50 -3.53
N PHE A 128 -12.05 8.69 -4.09
CA PHE A 128 -11.76 9.77 -5.04
C PHE A 128 -12.71 9.77 -6.24
N THR A 129 -12.99 8.60 -6.82
CA THR A 129 -13.89 8.49 -7.96
C THR A 129 -15.35 8.78 -7.60
N LYS A 130 -15.80 8.42 -6.39
CA LYS A 130 -17.12 8.80 -5.88
C LYS A 130 -17.23 10.30 -5.68
N ASP A 131 -16.24 10.91 -5.05
CA ASP A 131 -16.24 12.36 -4.78
C ASP A 131 -16.17 13.17 -6.06
N LYS A 132 -15.36 12.75 -7.03
CA LYS A 132 -15.29 13.38 -8.35
C LYS A 132 -16.64 13.33 -9.07
N LYS A 133 -17.34 12.20 -9.02
CA LYS A 133 -18.70 12.07 -9.60
C LYS A 133 -19.71 12.98 -8.89
N LYS A 134 -19.61 13.08 -7.56
CA LYS A 134 -20.47 13.95 -6.76
C LYS A 134 -20.25 15.42 -7.10
N LEU A 135 -18.99 15.87 -7.21
CA LEU A 135 -18.67 17.24 -7.60
C LEU A 135 -19.23 17.60 -8.99
N VAL A 136 -19.07 16.72 -9.97
CA VAL A 136 -19.64 16.91 -11.32
C VAL A 136 -21.17 16.94 -11.28
N ALA A 137 -21.81 16.10 -10.45
CA ALA A 137 -23.26 16.11 -10.29
C ALA A 137 -23.77 17.37 -9.60
N GLU A 138 -23.07 17.87 -8.58
CA GLU A 138 -23.39 19.11 -7.88
C GLU A 138 -23.25 20.33 -8.79
N GLU A 139 -22.21 20.39 -9.61
CA GLU A 139 -21.99 21.44 -10.61
C GLU A 139 -23.12 21.47 -11.65
N ASN A 140 -23.51 20.30 -12.18
CA ASN A 140 -24.64 20.17 -13.11
C ASN A 140 -25.99 20.55 -12.49
N ASN A 141 -26.23 20.18 -11.22
CA ASN A 141 -27.44 20.56 -10.50
C ASN A 141 -27.49 22.07 -10.24
N ASN A 142 -26.36 22.71 -9.98
CA ASN A 142 -26.28 24.15 -9.77
C ASN A 142 -26.60 24.92 -11.07
N ILE A 143 -26.04 24.49 -12.20
CA ILE A 143 -26.35 25.05 -13.53
C ILE A 143 -27.84 24.92 -13.86
N ASN A 144 -28.43 23.74 -13.63
CA ASN A 144 -29.86 23.50 -13.86
C ASN A 144 -30.77 24.35 -12.96
N ASN A 145 -30.37 24.58 -11.71
CA ASN A 145 -31.10 25.46 -10.79
C ASN A 145 -31.00 26.94 -11.17
N ILE A 146 -29.86 27.40 -11.68
CA ILE A 146 -29.67 28.77 -12.19
C ILE A 146 -30.56 28.98 -13.44
N MET A 147 -30.55 28.03 -14.39
CA MET A 147 -31.40 28.06 -15.58
C MET A 147 -32.90 28.12 -15.23
N ARG A 148 -33.36 27.31 -14.26
CA ARG A 148 -34.76 27.34 -13.81
C ARG A 148 -35.15 28.66 -13.15
N ARG A 149 -34.25 29.30 -12.40
CA ARG A 149 -34.53 30.62 -11.79
C ARG A 149 -34.61 31.75 -12.82
N MET A 150 -33.86 31.68 -13.91
CA MET A 150 -33.98 32.67 -15.00
C MET A 150 -35.24 32.48 -15.86
N SER A 151 -35.85 31.29 -15.85
CA SER A 151 -37.04 30.97 -16.63
C SER A 151 -38.38 31.32 -15.95
N ILE A 152 -38.37 31.76 -14.68
CA ILE A 152 -39.60 32.12 -13.95
C ILE A 152 -39.60 33.63 -13.68
N ARG A 153 -39.91 34.41 -14.72
CA ARG A 153 -40.46 35.77 -14.57
C ARG A 153 -41.97 35.65 -14.79
N PRO A 154 -42.81 35.60 -13.75
CA PRO A 154 -44.24 35.78 -13.94
C PRO A 154 -44.49 37.25 -14.27
N ALA A 155 -45.27 37.51 -15.31
CA ALA A 155 -45.78 38.84 -15.61
C ALA A 155 -46.58 39.35 -14.42
N ALA A 156 -46.29 40.58 -13.99
CA ALA A 156 -46.94 41.24 -12.88
C ALA A 156 -48.40 41.57 -13.22
N THR A 157 -49.35 41.02 -12.45
CA THR A 157 -50.72 41.54 -12.33
C THR A 157 -51.27 41.30 -10.92
N SER A 158 -51.25 42.38 -10.13
CA SER A 158 -52.18 42.92 -9.11
C SER A 158 -53.05 42.03 -8.17
N PRO A 159 -53.42 42.55 -6.97
CA PRO A 159 -53.80 41.77 -5.80
C PRO A 159 -55.31 41.62 -5.58
N ARG A 160 -55.74 40.58 -4.86
CA ARG A 160 -57.08 40.51 -4.25
C ARG A 160 -57.05 39.79 -2.91
N SER A 161 -57.65 40.45 -1.93
CA SER A 161 -57.86 40.06 -0.53
C SER A 161 -58.90 38.93 -0.37
N ASN A 162 -58.76 38.06 0.65
CA ASN A 162 -59.49 38.13 1.92
C ASN A 162 -59.36 36.88 2.82
N SER A 163 -59.27 37.15 4.13
CA SER A 163 -59.83 36.46 5.32
C SER A 163 -59.51 35.00 5.69
N GLN A 164 -58.75 34.88 6.80
CA GLN A 164 -59.03 34.19 8.08
C GLN A 164 -59.73 32.80 8.11
N SER A 165 -59.09 31.84 8.80
CA SER A 165 -59.66 31.20 10.00
C SER A 165 -58.61 30.34 10.74
N SER A 166 -58.71 30.35 12.06
CA SER A 166 -57.81 29.79 13.08
C SER A 166 -58.34 28.50 13.74
N SER A 167 -57.46 27.56 14.08
CA SER A 167 -57.53 26.68 15.28
C SER A 167 -56.28 25.79 15.32
N SER A 168 -55.33 25.93 16.26
CA SER A 168 -55.36 25.54 17.68
C SER A 168 -55.58 24.03 17.90
N SER A 169 -54.50 23.29 18.20
CA SER A 169 -54.37 22.38 19.37
C SER A 169 -53.01 21.67 19.35
N ARG A 170 -52.31 21.71 20.50
CA ARG A 170 -50.98 21.17 20.80
C ARG A 170 -51.13 19.76 21.45
N PRO A 171 -50.05 19.08 21.93
CA PRO A 171 -49.76 17.68 21.62
C PRO A 171 -50.02 16.71 22.78
N THR A 172 -50.11 15.41 22.48
CA THR A 172 -50.16 14.34 23.49
C THR A 172 -48.81 13.66 23.69
N SER A 173 -48.50 13.48 24.98
CA SER A 173 -47.33 12.88 25.62
C SER A 173 -47.44 11.34 25.75
N MET A 174 -46.41 10.76 26.36
CA MET A 174 -46.15 9.37 26.80
C MET A 174 -45.36 8.52 25.78
N LYS A 175 -44.31 7.78 26.15
CA LYS A 175 -44.03 7.11 27.41
C LYS A 175 -42.55 6.75 27.55
N ILE A 176 -42.05 6.85 28.78
CA ILE A 176 -40.74 6.46 29.29
C ILE A 176 -40.70 4.92 29.45
N GLY A 177 -39.60 4.28 29.03
CA GLY A 177 -39.23 2.91 29.40
C GLY A 177 -37.91 2.90 30.20
N PRO A 178 -37.77 2.10 31.28
CA PRO A 178 -36.63 2.18 32.18
C PRO A 178 -35.49 1.18 31.88
N ARG A 179 -34.27 1.63 32.19
CA ARG A 179 -33.10 0.98 32.82
C ARG A 179 -32.89 -0.54 32.69
N SER A 180 -31.68 -0.89 32.23
CA SER A 180 -30.61 -1.66 32.94
C SER A 180 -29.53 -2.02 31.90
N SER A 181 -28.26 -2.30 32.15
CA SER A 181 -27.31 -2.10 33.25
C SER A 181 -25.95 -2.50 32.67
N LEU A 182 -24.92 -1.73 32.99
CA LEU A 182 -23.51 -2.06 32.82
C LEU A 182 -23.19 -3.50 33.27
N LEU A 183 -22.39 -4.21 32.49
CA LEU A 183 -21.48 -5.24 33.01
C LEU A 183 -20.20 -5.25 32.16
N VAL A 184 -19.22 -4.52 32.67
CA VAL A 184 -17.79 -4.71 32.42
C VAL A 184 -17.34 -5.86 33.32
N PRO A 185 -16.67 -6.90 32.80
CA PRO A 185 -15.85 -7.77 33.63
C PRO A 185 -14.42 -7.20 33.74
N LYS A 186 -14.00 -7.07 35.00
CA LYS A 186 -12.68 -6.70 35.49
C LYS A 186 -11.53 -7.52 34.89
N LEU A 187 -10.40 -6.86 34.71
CA LEU A 187 -9.06 -7.44 34.83
C LEU A 187 -8.85 -7.96 36.27
N ASP A 188 -8.32 -9.16 36.41
CA ASP A 188 -7.61 -9.58 37.62
C ASP A 188 -6.12 -9.82 37.29
N PRO A 189 -5.19 -9.46 38.18
CA PRO A 189 -3.76 -9.61 37.99
C PRO A 189 -3.20 -10.97 38.44
N ILE A 190 -2.09 -11.33 37.79
CA ILE A 190 -0.99 -12.28 38.07
C ILE A 190 -0.89 -12.85 39.50
N PRO A 191 -0.39 -14.09 39.65
CA PRO A 191 0.60 -14.40 40.67
C PRO A 191 1.94 -14.80 40.05
N SER A 192 2.97 -14.01 40.36
CA SER A 192 4.36 -14.42 40.32
C SER A 192 4.56 -15.55 41.32
N GLU A 193 5.13 -16.69 40.90
CA GLU A 193 6.18 -17.42 41.63
C GLU A 193 6.49 -18.81 41.03
N GLN A 194 7.80 -19.09 40.97
CA GLN A 194 8.52 -20.37 41.05
C GLN A 194 9.16 -20.97 39.78
N VAL A 195 10.49 -21.07 39.92
CA VAL A 195 11.57 -21.76 39.17
C VAL A 195 12.18 -21.02 37.99
#